data_AF-A0A2R6RQ86-F1
#
_entry.id   AF-A0A2R6RQ86-F1
#
_cell.length_a   1.000
_cell.length_b   1.000
_cell.length_c   1.000
_cell.angle_alpha   90.00
_cell.angle_beta   90.00
_cell.angle_gamma   90.00
#
_symmetry.space_group_name_H-M   'P 1'
#
loop_
_entity.id
_entity.type
_entity.pdbx_description
1 polymer ?
#
loop_
_entity_poly.entity_id
_entity_poly.type
_entity_poly.pdbx_seq_one_letter_code
_entity_poly.pdbx_strand_id
1 'polypeptide(L)'
;MSEVDHWDDKTMVWERYCEAIEAERGLPESIDGLGYIQIHKITDNVVVKRTLGRTFDPPREALAMEFVRKHTSIPVPRVLCIVQTEKAEDEHFYVMDFVDGQQLRHVWPKLSIWEKLCVAWTLRSYIR
;
A
#
# COMPACT_ATOMS: atom_id res chain seq x y z
N MET A 1 6.80 -10.00 -14.49
CA MET A 1 5.37 -9.89 -14.76
C MET A 1 4.66 -10.35 -13.52
N SER A 2 4.00 -9.44 -12.82
CA SER A 2 3.19 -9.76 -11.65
C SER A 2 1.97 -10.54 -12.14
N GLU A 3 1.54 -11.56 -11.40
CA GLU A 3 0.26 -12.26 -11.64
C GLU A 3 -0.92 -11.29 -11.73
N VAL A 4 -0.79 -10.08 -11.21
CA VAL A 4 -1.82 -9.04 -11.17
C VAL A 4 -1.84 -8.14 -12.42
N ASP A 5 -0.84 -8.23 -13.32
CA ASP A 5 -0.78 -7.39 -14.53
C ASP A 5 -1.93 -7.69 -15.53
N HIS A 6 -2.64 -8.81 -15.37
CA HIS A 6 -3.83 -9.18 -16.15
C HIS A 6 -5.17 -8.87 -15.47
N TRP A 7 -5.15 -8.22 -14.30
CA TRP A 7 -6.35 -7.89 -13.53
C TRP A 7 -7.00 -6.60 -14.04
N ASP A 8 -7.54 -6.68 -15.25
CA ASP A 8 -8.27 -5.56 -15.89
C ASP A 8 -9.77 -5.54 -15.51
N ASP A 9 -10.23 -6.52 -14.73
CA ASP A 9 -11.64 -6.64 -14.33
C ASP A 9 -11.88 -6.08 -12.91
N LYS A 10 -12.67 -5.01 -12.85
CA LYS A 10 -13.15 -4.38 -11.61
C LYS A 10 -13.83 -5.40 -10.68
N THR A 11 -14.49 -6.40 -11.27
CA THR A 11 -15.22 -7.46 -10.55
C THR A 11 -14.25 -8.35 -9.78
N MET A 12 -13.14 -8.72 -10.41
CA MET A 12 -12.15 -9.61 -9.80
C MET A 12 -11.42 -8.94 -8.62
N VAL A 13 -11.07 -7.67 -8.73
CA VAL A 13 -10.45 -6.93 -7.61
C VAL A 13 -11.41 -6.86 -6.42
N TRP A 14 -12.70 -6.62 -6.67
CA TRP A 14 -13.73 -6.62 -5.63
C TRP A 14 -13.87 -7.98 -4.96
N GLU A 15 -13.95 -9.07 -5.74
CA GLU A 15 -14.05 -10.44 -5.21
C GLU A 15 -12.83 -10.80 -4.35
N ARG A 16 -11.62 -10.55 -4.83
CA ARG A 16 -10.39 -10.80 -4.07
C ARG A 16 -10.31 -9.97 -2.80
N TYR A 17 -10.79 -8.73 -2.85
CA TYR A 17 -10.88 -7.87 -1.68
C TYR A 17 -11.85 -8.44 -0.63
N CYS A 18 -13.04 -8.89 -1.05
CA CYS A 18 -14.00 -9.56 -0.17
C CYS A 18 -13.42 -10.85 0.43
N GLU A 19 -12.79 -11.70 -0.38
CA GLU A 19 -12.09 -12.91 0.10
C GLU A 19 -11.01 -12.57 1.14
N ALA A 20 -10.24 -11.49 0.92
CA ALA A 20 -9.20 -11.05 1.84
C ALA A 20 -9.76 -10.52 3.16
N ILE A 21 -10.95 -9.91 3.16
CA ILE A 21 -11.66 -9.54 4.39
C ILE A 21 -12.11 -10.79 5.14
N GLU A 22 -12.78 -11.72 4.47
CA GLU A 22 -13.29 -12.96 5.07
C GLU A 22 -12.16 -13.83 5.63
N ALA A 23 -11.01 -13.84 4.97
CA ALA A 23 -9.81 -14.55 5.40
C ALA A 23 -8.97 -13.77 6.44
N GLU A 24 -9.46 -12.64 6.95
CA GLU A 24 -8.79 -11.79 7.95
C GLU A 24 -7.38 -11.35 7.53
N ARG A 25 -7.13 -11.19 6.22
CA ARG A 25 -5.82 -10.77 5.66
C ARG A 25 -5.61 -9.25 5.72
N GLY A 26 -6.26 -8.60 6.66
CA GLY A 26 -6.11 -7.17 6.93
C GLY A 26 -4.79 -6.86 7.62
N LEU A 27 -4.14 -5.75 7.25
CA LEU A 27 -2.99 -5.24 7.98
C LEU A 27 -3.49 -4.44 9.20
N PRO A 28 -3.36 -4.95 10.44
CA PRO A 28 -3.93 -4.30 11.62
C PRO A 28 -3.34 -2.91 11.89
N GLU A 29 -2.17 -2.61 11.33
CA GLU A 29 -1.55 -1.29 11.45
C GLU A 29 -2.15 -0.23 10.53
N SER A 30 -3.07 -0.64 9.64
CA SER A 30 -3.81 0.25 8.74
C SER A 30 -5.20 0.63 9.27
N ILE A 31 -5.47 0.39 10.56
CA ILE A 31 -6.72 0.81 11.20
C ILE A 31 -6.82 2.34 11.17
N ASP A 32 -7.95 2.83 10.69
CA ASP A 32 -8.26 4.26 10.65
C ASP A 32 -8.91 4.77 11.95
N GLY A 33 -9.25 6.06 11.98
CA GLY A 33 -9.88 6.70 13.14
C GLY A 33 -11.28 6.18 13.48
N LEU A 34 -11.88 5.37 12.61
CA LEU A 34 -13.18 4.75 12.79
C LEU A 34 -13.09 3.25 13.15
N GLY A 35 -11.87 2.70 13.23
CA GLY A 35 -11.64 1.30 13.54
C GLY A 35 -11.62 0.37 12.33
N TYR A 36 -11.71 0.90 11.09
CA TYR A 36 -11.69 0.08 9.88
C TYR A 36 -10.25 -0.16 9.42
N ILE A 37 -9.94 -1.43 9.12
CA ILE A 37 -8.71 -1.79 8.43
C ILE A 37 -8.82 -1.31 6.98
N GLN A 38 -7.84 -0.52 6.53
CA GLN A 38 -7.86 0.06 5.18
C GLN A 38 -7.07 -0.76 4.16
N ILE A 39 -6.13 -1.60 4.60
CA ILE A 39 -5.24 -2.34 3.70
C ILE A 39 -5.39 -3.84 3.91
N HIS A 40 -5.66 -4.58 2.83
CA HIS A 40 -5.81 -6.03 2.83
C HIS A 40 -4.85 -6.68 1.83
N LYS A 41 -4.20 -7.78 2.24
CA LYS A 41 -3.40 -8.62 1.35
C LYS A 41 -4.29 -9.55 0.54
N ILE A 42 -4.27 -9.37 -0.78
CA ILE A 42 -5.00 -10.21 -1.74
C ILE A 42 -4.12 -11.34 -2.26
N THR A 43 -2.80 -11.12 -2.32
CA THR A 43 -1.76 -12.14 -2.51
C THR A 43 -0.58 -11.84 -1.58
N ASP A 44 0.46 -12.68 -1.56
CA ASP A 44 1.64 -12.45 -0.72
C ASP A 44 2.33 -11.11 -1.02
N ASN A 45 2.33 -10.72 -2.30
CA ASN A 45 3.06 -9.58 -2.84
C ASN A 45 2.16 -8.43 -3.29
N VAL A 46 0.84 -8.52 -3.11
CA VAL A 46 -0.10 -7.48 -3.55
C VAL A 46 -1.12 -7.18 -2.48
N VAL A 47 -1.34 -5.88 -2.26
CA VAL A 47 -2.35 -5.36 -1.35
C VAL A 47 -3.36 -4.51 -2.08
N VAL A 48 -4.54 -4.41 -1.47
CA VAL A 48 -5.55 -3.42 -1.82
C VAL A 48 -5.66 -2.44 -0.67
N LYS A 49 -5.53 -1.14 -0.97
CA LYS A 49 -5.88 -0.06 -0.04
C LYS A 49 -7.23 0.51 -0.44
N ARG A 50 -8.18 0.45 0.49
CA ARG A 50 -9.49 1.09 0.40
C ARG A 50 -9.39 2.53 0.89
N THR A 51 -9.81 3.48 0.06
CA THR A 51 -9.88 4.90 0.43
C THR A 51 -11.29 5.44 0.21
N LEU A 52 -11.83 6.12 1.21
CA LEU A 52 -13.12 6.81 1.15
C LEU A 52 -12.97 8.18 0.47
N GLY A 53 -13.89 8.50 -0.44
CA GLY A 53 -14.41 9.84 -0.73
C GLY A 53 -13.44 11.04 -0.66
N ARG A 54 -12.67 11.24 -1.74
CA ARG A 54 -12.38 12.52 -2.42
C ARG A 54 -11.55 12.17 -3.65
N THR A 55 -12.20 12.06 -4.80
CA THR A 55 -11.56 11.89 -6.09
C THR A 55 -10.73 13.11 -6.42
N PHE A 56 -9.42 12.93 -6.49
CA PHE A 56 -8.58 13.82 -7.27
C PHE A 56 -8.33 13.11 -8.60
N ASP A 57 -8.73 13.74 -9.69
CA ASP A 57 -8.32 13.33 -11.03
C ASP A 57 -7.28 14.35 -11.54
N PRO A 58 -6.01 13.96 -11.72
CA PRO A 58 -5.44 12.62 -11.53
C PRO A 58 -5.22 12.22 -10.06
N PRO A 59 -5.15 10.90 -9.75
CA PRO A 59 -5.02 10.37 -8.39
C PRO A 59 -3.67 10.77 -7.77
N ARG A 60 -3.70 11.78 -6.90
CA ARG A 60 -2.50 12.41 -6.32
C ARG A 60 -1.58 11.44 -5.60
N GLU A 61 -2.13 10.48 -4.86
CA GLU A 61 -1.33 9.48 -4.14
C GLU A 61 -0.54 8.61 -5.12
N ALA A 62 -1.19 8.09 -6.15
CA ALA A 62 -0.53 7.28 -7.18
C ALA A 62 0.54 8.09 -7.93
N LEU A 63 0.25 9.35 -8.28
CA LEU A 63 1.23 10.22 -8.92
C LEU A 63 2.42 10.53 -8.02
N ALA A 64 2.19 10.78 -6.73
CA ALA A 64 3.27 11.02 -5.78
C ALA A 64 4.15 9.79 -5.61
N MET A 65 3.56 8.59 -5.52
CA MET A 65 4.29 7.33 -5.43
C MET A 65 5.11 7.07 -6.70
N GLU A 66 4.51 7.28 -7.88
CA GLU A 66 5.21 7.18 -9.16
C GLU A 66 6.40 8.16 -9.24
N PHE A 67 6.20 9.40 -8.81
CA PHE A 67 7.25 10.42 -8.77
C PHE A 67 8.39 10.00 -7.82
N VAL A 68 8.08 9.61 -6.59
CA VAL A 68 9.08 9.17 -5.60
C VAL A 68 9.85 7.95 -6.10
N ARG A 69 9.16 6.96 -6.70
CA ARG A 69 9.80 5.76 -7.27
C ARG A 69 10.78 6.10 -8.39
N LYS A 70 10.42 7.08 -9.24
CA LYS A 70 11.25 7.51 -10.38
C LYS A 70 12.48 8.31 -9.97
N HIS A 71 12.42 9.06 -8.88
CA HIS A 71 13.44 10.05 -8.52
C HIS A 71 14.26 9.70 -7.27
N THR A 72 13.88 8.66 -6.53
CA THR A 72 14.58 8.25 -5.30
C THR A 72 14.78 6.73 -5.28
N SER A 73 15.64 6.25 -4.39
CA SER A 73 15.77 4.82 -4.08
C SER A 73 14.88 4.38 -2.92
N ILE A 74 13.91 5.21 -2.51
CA ILE A 74 12.95 4.84 -1.45
C ILE A 74 12.07 3.71 -1.99
N PRO A 75 11.98 2.56 -1.30
CA PRO A 75 11.03 1.52 -1.66
C PRO A 75 9.61 2.01 -1.38
N VAL A 76 8.93 2.47 -2.42
CA VAL A 76 7.51 2.79 -2.40
C VAL A 76 6.74 1.74 -3.18
N PRO A 77 5.50 1.39 -2.77
CA PRO A 77 4.67 0.49 -3.55
C PRO A 77 4.49 1.01 -4.98
N ARG A 78 4.49 0.10 -5.95
CA ARG A 78 4.04 0.41 -7.32
C ARG A 78 2.54 0.23 -7.37
N VAL A 79 1.82 1.26 -7.79
CA VAL A 79 0.39 1.16 -8.07
C VAL A 79 0.21 0.39 -9.37
N LEU A 80 -0.47 -0.75 -9.30
CA LEU A 80 -0.75 -1.64 -10.43
C LEU A 80 -1.99 -1.16 -11.17
N CYS A 81 -3.05 -0.86 -10.41
CA CYS A 81 -4.26 -0.25 -10.94
C CYS A 81 -5.07 0.44 -9.83
N ILE A 82 -6.04 1.26 -10.23
CA ILE A 82 -7.00 1.89 -9.33
C ILE A 82 -8.39 1.52 -9.84
N VAL A 83 -9.15 0.86 -8.99
CA VAL A 83 -10.50 0.38 -9.32
C VAL A 83 -11.53 1.18 -8.55
N GLN A 84 -12.59 1.58 -9.25
CA GLN A 84 -13.86 2.00 -8.68
C GLN A 84 -14.90 0.93 -9.03
N THR A 85 -15.69 0.51 -8.05
CA THR A 85 -16.74 -0.50 -8.20
C THR A 85 -18.12 0.14 -8.05
N GLU A 86 -19.09 -0.34 -8.81
CA GLU A 86 -20.51 0.08 -8.68
C GLU A 86 -21.07 -0.25 -7.28
N LYS A 87 -20.50 -1.26 -6.61
CA LYS A 87 -20.88 -1.64 -5.25
C LYS A 87 -20.40 -0.65 -4.17
N ALA A 88 -19.47 0.23 -4.52
CA ALA A 88 -18.88 1.20 -3.62
C ALA A 88 -18.44 2.45 -4.41
N GLU A 89 -19.42 3.21 -4.90
CA GLU A 89 -19.24 4.34 -5.83
C GLU A 89 -18.34 5.45 -5.27
N ASP A 90 -18.34 5.64 -3.95
CA ASP A 90 -17.52 6.64 -3.25
C ASP A 90 -16.14 6.12 -2.82
N GLU A 91 -15.77 4.92 -3.26
CA GLU A 91 -14.57 4.22 -2.79
C GLU A 91 -13.61 3.93 -3.93
N HIS A 92 -12.32 4.01 -3.60
CA HIS A 92 -11.25 3.64 -4.51
C HIS A 92 -10.44 2.52 -3.91
N PHE A 93 -10.14 1.56 -4.75
CA PHE A 93 -9.32 0.40 -4.44
C PHE A 93 -7.99 0.56 -5.17
N TYR A 94 -6.96 0.95 -4.43
CA TYR A 94 -5.60 1.02 -4.94
C TYR A 94 -4.99 -0.37 -4.84
N VAL A 95 -4.79 -1.02 -5.98
CA VAL A 95 -4.08 -2.30 -6.07
C VAL A 95 -2.60 -1.98 -6.24
N MET A 96 -1.77 -2.45 -5.33
CA MET A 96 -0.35 -2.09 -5.31
C MET A 96 0.53 -3.22 -4.77
N ASP A 97 1.80 -3.19 -5.16
CA ASP A 97 2.80 -4.14 -4.64
C ASP A 97 2.89 -4.03 -3.11
N PHE A 98 3.01 -5.15 -2.40
CA PHE A 98 3.33 -5.19 -0.98
C PHE A 98 4.83 -4.91 -0.80
N VAL A 99 5.17 -4.01 0.11
CA VAL A 99 6.57 -3.77 0.49
C VAL A 99 6.85 -4.55 1.75
N ASP A 100 7.64 -5.62 1.62
CA ASP A 100 8.07 -6.43 2.74
C ASP A 100 8.91 -5.62 3.73
N GLY A 101 8.63 -5.81 5.02
CA GLY A 101 9.40 -5.20 6.09
C GLY A 101 8.65 -5.12 7.41
N GLN A 102 9.35 -4.63 8.42
CA GLN A 102 8.79 -4.32 9.73
C GLN A 102 8.75 -2.80 9.91
N GLN A 103 7.67 -2.30 10.51
CA GLN A 103 7.58 -0.86 10.76
C GLN A 103 8.68 -0.40 11.70
N LEU A 104 9.30 0.72 11.35
CA LEU A 104 10.43 1.26 12.10
C LEU A 104 10.09 1.45 13.58
N ARG A 105 8.86 1.87 13.92
CA ARG A 105 8.41 2.05 15.32
C ARG A 105 8.57 0.81 16.20
N HIS A 106 8.43 -0.39 15.63
CA HIS A 106 8.49 -1.65 16.38
C HIS A 106 9.92 -2.16 16.56
N VAL A 107 10.77 -1.91 15.56
CA VAL A 107 12.15 -2.39 15.56
C VAL A 107 13.10 -1.37 16.19
N TRP A 108 12.84 -0.06 16.06
CA TRP A 108 13.66 1.02 16.62
C TRP A 108 14.08 0.83 18.08
N PRO A 109 13.20 0.48 19.04
CA PRO A 109 13.62 0.27 20.43
C PRO A 109 14.55 -0.95 20.61
N LYS A 110 14.54 -1.90 19.67
CA LYS A 110 15.35 -3.12 19.70
C LYS A 110 16.72 -2.95 19.04
N LEU A 111 16.90 -1.89 18.26
CA LEU A 111 18.16 -1.61 17.55
C LEU A 111 19.23 -1.05 18.50
N SER A 112 20.46 -1.50 18.30
CA SER A 112 21.67 -0.91 18.87
C SER A 112 21.89 0.52 18.37
N ILE A 113 22.78 1.25 19.05
CA ILE A 113 23.15 2.62 18.65
C ILE A 113 23.72 2.63 17.22
N TRP A 114 24.56 1.65 16.88
CA TRP A 114 25.15 1.52 15.54
C TRP A 114 24.09 1.25 14.47
N GLU A 115 23.14 0.34 14.71
CA GLU A 115 22.06 0.07 13.75
C GLU A 115 21.14 1.28 13.54
N LYS A 116 20.85 2.04 14.62
CA LYS A 116 20.09 3.30 14.50
C LYS A 116 20.83 4.33 13.64
N LEU A 117 22.15 4.44 13.80
CA LEU A 117 22.98 5.30 12.95
C LEU A 117 22.92 4.84 11.49
N CYS A 118 23.04 3.54 11.22
CA CYS A 118 22.88 3.00 9.86
C CYS A 118 21.52 3.34 9.26
N VAL A 119 20.42 3.14 9.99
CA VAL A 119 19.08 3.52 9.52
C VAL A 119 18.99 5.03 9.23
N ALA A 120 19.51 5.87 10.13
CA ALA A 120 19.51 7.32 9.93
C ALA A 120 20.31 7.73 8.68
N TRP A 121 21.46 7.08 8.43
CA TRP A 121 22.27 7.31 7.24
C TRP A 121 21.56 6.86 5.96
N THR A 122 20.89 5.70 5.98
CA THR A 122 20.06 5.23 4.88
C THR A 122 18.94 6.22 4.57
N LEU A 123 18.19 6.67 5.58
CA LEU A 123 17.14 7.69 5.40
C LEU A 123 17.70 9.00 4.85
N ARG A 124 18.86 9.45 5.33
CA ARG A 124 19.53 10.65 4.80
C ARG A 124 19.95 10.50 3.34
N SER A 125 20.36 9.30 2.93
CA SER A 125 20.80 9.01 1.56
C SER A 125 19.68 9.07 0.53
N TYR A 126 18.42 8.88 0.95
CA TYR A 126 17.25 9.00 0.09
C TYR A 126 16.94 10.42 -0.34
N ILE A 127 17.35 11.41 0.46
CA ILE A 127 17.18 12.83 0.18
C ILE A 127 18.50 13.33 -0.41
N ARG A 128 18.58 13.43 -1.74
CA ARG A 128 19.71 14.03 -2.44
C ARG A 128 19.59 15.54 -2.48
#